data_AF-A0A3D3VV21-F1
#
_entry.id   AF-A0A3D3VV21-F1
#
_cell.length_a   1.000
_cell.length_b   1.000
_cell.length_c   1.000
_cell.angle_alpha   90.00
_cell.angle_beta   90.00
_cell.angle_gamma   90.00
#
_symmetry.space_group_name_H-M   'P 1'
#
loop_
_entity.id
_entity.type
_entity.pdbx_description
1 polymer ?
#
loop_
_entity_poly.entity_id
_entity_poly.type
_entity_poly.pdbx_seq_one_letter_code
_entity_poly.pdbx_strand_id
1 'polypeptide(L)'
;MRKEGQKEKSFFVKAVLFFGIVALLFISYEIYKEVYRKKQIQNEIEKLQNEAKKISQDNVLTQERIAYLESRDYKEREAKDKLNLQSPDEEVVIIRPTIVREIAEEEEARPILAIGSEVPNYEKWRNYFFK
;
A
#
# COMPACT_ATOMS: atom_id res chain seq x y z
N MET A 1 83.58 13.45 29.16
CA MET A 1 82.65 14.59 28.98
C MET A 1 81.68 14.47 27.78
N ARG A 2 81.82 13.50 26.83
CA ARG A 2 80.98 13.44 25.62
C ARG A 2 79.55 12.87 25.78
N LYS A 3 79.20 12.31 26.95
CA LYS A 3 77.92 11.59 27.15
C LYS A 3 76.75 12.47 27.61
N GLU A 4 77.00 13.64 28.21
CA GLU A 4 75.93 14.50 28.75
C GLU A 4 75.16 15.22 27.63
N GLY A 5 75.85 15.85 26.68
CA GLY A 5 75.21 16.55 25.56
C GLY A 5 74.44 15.63 24.59
N GLN A 6 74.70 14.32 24.59
CA GLN A 6 73.96 13.36 23.76
C GLN A 6 72.64 12.92 24.42
N LYS A 7 72.59 12.89 25.76
CA LYS A 7 71.37 12.61 26.52
C LYS A 7 70.36 13.75 26.44
N GLU A 8 70.81 15.00 26.48
CA GLU A 8 69.91 16.15 26.35
C GLU A 8 69.26 16.24 24.97
N LYS A 9 70.01 15.99 23.89
CA LYS A 9 69.44 15.95 22.54
C LYS A 9 68.40 14.84 22.37
N SER A 10 68.65 13.66 22.96
CA SER A 10 67.69 12.55 23.00
C SER A 10 66.42 12.89 23.78
N PHE A 11 66.55 13.60 24.91
CA PHE A 11 65.42 14.04 25.71
C PHE A 11 64.57 15.08 24.96
N PHE A 12 65.21 16.05 24.29
CA PHE A 12 64.51 17.06 23.50
C PHE A 12 63.72 16.44 22.33
N VAL A 13 64.31 15.51 21.59
CA VAL A 13 63.62 14.81 20.48
C VAL A 13 62.42 14.02 21.00
N LYS A 14 62.54 13.33 22.15
CA LYS A 14 61.43 12.62 22.78
C LYS A 14 60.32 13.56 23.26
N ALA A 15 60.68 14.71 23.83
CA ALA A 15 59.72 15.72 24.26
C ALA A 15 58.94 16.31 23.06
N VAL A 16 59.64 16.64 21.97
CA VAL A 16 59.01 17.13 20.73
C VAL A 16 58.08 16.07 20.13
N LEU A 17 58.50 14.81 20.07
CA LEU A 17 57.65 13.70 19.62
C LEU A 17 56.41 13.54 20.50
N PHE A 18 56.57 13.60 21.82
CA PHE A 18 55.45 13.51 22.76
C PHE A 18 54.45 14.64 22.54
N PHE A 19 54.91 15.89 22.48
CA PHE A 19 54.03 17.04 22.21
C PHE A 19 53.38 16.96 20.82
N GLY A 20 54.09 16.46 19.80
CA GLY A 20 53.53 16.23 18.47
C GLY A 20 52.39 15.21 18.49
N ILE A 21 52.55 14.11 19.23
CA ILE A 21 51.50 13.10 19.40
C ILE A 21 50.29 13.70 20.15
N VAL A 22 50.54 14.46 21.23
CA VAL A 22 49.46 15.12 21.98
C VAL A 22 48.69 16.11 21.09
N ALA A 23 49.38 16.91 20.29
CA ALA A 23 48.75 17.83 19.35
C ALA A 23 47.93 17.08 18.29
N LEU A 24 48.44 15.98 17.74
CA LEU A 24 47.70 15.14 16.80
C LEU A 24 46.44 14.54 17.41
N LEU A 25 46.51 14.05 18.66
CA LEU A 25 45.35 13.53 19.38
C LEU A 25 44.29 14.62 19.59
N PHE A 26 44.72 15.83 19.95
CA PHE A 26 43.81 16.95 20.15
C PHE A 26 43.07 17.34 18.86
N ILE A 27 43.81 17.47 17.75
CA ILE A 27 43.21 17.77 16.44
C ILE A 27 42.27 16.64 15.99
N SER A 28 42.69 15.38 16.17
CA SER A 28 41.87 14.22 15.82
C SER A 28 40.56 14.18 16.61
N TYR A 29 40.60 14.57 17.88
CA TYR A 29 39.42 14.64 18.74
C TYR A 29 38.39 15.67 18.26
N GLU A 30 38.84 16.89 17.91
CA GLU A 30 37.94 17.92 17.38
C GLU A 30 37.31 17.51 16.05
N ILE A 31 38.11 16.91 15.14
CA ILE A 31 37.60 16.39 13.86
C ILE A 31 36.56 15.31 14.10
N TYR A 32 36.84 14.36 15.00
CA TYR A 32 35.92 13.26 15.30
C TYR A 32 34.57 13.77 15.81
N LYS A 33 34.59 14.74 16.73
CA LYS A 33 33.38 15.36 17.29
C LYS A 33 32.56 16.08 16.22
N GLU A 34 33.22 16.82 15.34
CA GLU A 34 32.55 17.57 14.27
C GLU A 34 31.94 16.63 13.22
N VAL A 35 32.67 15.59 12.83
CA VAL A 35 32.17 14.56 11.89
C VAL A 35 30.94 13.86 12.48
N TYR A 36 30.98 13.51 13.77
CA TYR A 36 29.85 12.86 14.44
C TYR A 36 28.62 13.78 14.45
N ARG A 37 28.79 15.05 14.82
CA ARG A 37 27.72 16.06 14.79
C ARG A 37 27.14 16.25 13.40
N LYS A 38 28.00 16.39 12.39
CA LYS A 38 27.57 16.55 10.99
C LYS A 38 26.75 15.36 10.52
N LYS A 39 27.18 14.14 10.85
CA LYS A 39 26.44 12.92 10.50
C LYS A 39 25.07 12.87 11.18
N GLN A 40 25.00 13.23 12.47
CA GLN A 40 23.71 13.30 13.18
C GLN A 40 22.76 14.32 12.55
N ILE A 41 23.27 15.51 12.20
CA ILE A 41 22.46 16.54 11.54
C ILE A 41 21.99 16.08 10.16
N GLN A 42 22.87 15.47 9.36
CA GLN A 42 22.49 14.94 8.04
C GLN A 42 21.40 13.86 8.14
N ASN A 43 21.51 12.95 9.11
CA ASN A 43 20.49 11.93 9.34
C ASN A 43 19.15 12.56 9.73
N GLU A 44 19.15 13.62 10.57
CA GLU A 44 17.91 14.31 10.95
C GLU A 44 17.30 15.04 9.75
N ILE A 45 18.12 15.67 8.91
CA ILE A 45 17.66 16.30 7.66
C ILE A 45 17.02 15.26 6.74
N GLU A 46 17.67 14.11 6.54
CA GLU A 46 17.16 13.04 5.68
C GLU A 46 15.84 12.48 6.23
N LYS A 47 15.74 12.28 7.54
CA LYS A 47 14.51 11.85 8.21
C LYS A 47 13.38 12.86 8.00
N LEU A 48 13.64 14.15 8.23
CA LEU A 48 12.65 15.22 8.04
C LEU A 48 12.21 15.34 6.57
N GLN A 49 13.13 15.19 5.62
CA GLN A 49 12.82 15.17 4.19
C GLN A 49 11.92 13.99 3.82
N ASN A 50 12.21 12.80 4.35
CA ASN A 50 11.40 11.61 4.13
C ASN A 50 10.00 11.77 4.74
N GLU A 51 9.90 12.35 5.92
CA GLU A 51 8.62 12.63 6.58
C GLU A 51 7.79 13.65 5.78
N ALA A 52 8.41 14.74 5.32
CA ALA A 52 7.75 15.72 4.46
C ALA A 52 7.25 15.09 3.14
N LYS A 53 8.06 14.22 2.53
CA LYS A 53 7.67 13.48 1.32
C LYS A 53 6.47 12.58 1.59
N LYS A 54 6.49 11.84 2.70
CA LYS A 54 5.36 10.97 3.09
C LYS A 54 4.08 11.79 3.29
N ILE A 55 4.14 12.88 4.03
CA ILE A 55 2.98 13.77 4.26
C ILE A 55 2.45 14.31 2.93
N SER A 56 3.34 14.69 2.00
CA SER A 56 2.91 15.19 0.68
C SER A 56 2.17 14.13 -0.13
N GLN A 57 2.62 12.87 -0.07
CA GLN A 57 1.96 11.75 -0.74
C GLN A 57 0.61 11.43 -0.09
N ASP A 58 0.57 11.42 1.25
CA ASP A 58 -0.66 11.17 2.02
C ASP A 58 -1.71 12.25 1.74
N ASN A 59 -1.30 13.51 1.58
CA ASN A 59 -2.19 14.60 1.17
C ASN A 59 -2.79 14.38 -0.22
N VAL A 60 -1.97 13.98 -1.20
CA VAL A 60 -2.46 13.69 -2.56
C VAL A 60 -3.49 12.55 -2.53
N LEU A 61 -3.17 11.45 -1.86
CA LEU A 61 -4.10 10.31 -1.73
C LEU A 61 -5.39 10.69 -1.01
N THR A 62 -5.30 11.55 0.01
CA THR A 62 -6.48 12.06 0.72
C THR A 62 -7.34 12.92 -0.21
N GLN A 63 -6.73 13.78 -1.00
CA GLN A 63 -7.45 14.62 -1.97
C GLN A 63 -8.15 13.77 -3.05
N GLU A 64 -7.48 12.73 -3.55
CA GLU A 64 -8.08 11.78 -4.52
C GLU A 64 -9.30 11.06 -3.93
N ARG A 65 -9.21 10.63 -2.66
CA ARG A 65 -10.35 10.00 -1.96
C ARG A 65 -11.51 10.97 -1.81
N ILE A 66 -11.25 12.22 -1.42
CA ILE A 66 -12.28 13.26 -1.33
C ILE A 66 -12.95 13.44 -2.70
N ALA A 67 -12.16 13.59 -3.77
CA ALA A 67 -12.69 13.76 -5.12
C ALA A 67 -13.57 12.56 -5.55
N TYR A 68 -13.17 11.33 -5.22
CA TYR A 68 -13.99 10.15 -5.47
C TYR A 68 -15.31 10.18 -4.70
N LEU A 69 -15.30 10.53 -3.42
CA LEU A 69 -16.51 10.63 -2.60
C LEU A 69 -17.44 11.76 -3.06
N GLU A 70 -16.88 12.83 -3.63
CA GLU A 70 -17.66 13.94 -4.20
C GLU A 70 -18.24 13.62 -5.57
N SER A 71 -17.73 12.60 -6.26
CA SER A 71 -18.15 12.21 -7.61
C SER A 71 -19.64 11.89 -7.68
N ARG A 72 -20.24 12.13 -8.85
CA ARG A 72 -21.65 11.77 -9.09
C ARG A 72 -21.87 10.26 -8.98
N ASP A 73 -20.92 9.46 -9.47
CA ASP A 73 -21.02 8.00 -9.45
C ASP A 73 -21.09 7.46 -8.02
N TYR A 74 -20.27 7.99 -7.11
CA TYR A 74 -20.33 7.61 -5.69
C TYR A 74 -21.67 8.00 -5.05
N LYS A 75 -22.15 9.23 -5.32
CA LYS A 75 -23.44 9.71 -4.82
C LYS A 75 -24.62 8.91 -5.35
N GLU A 76 -24.60 8.53 -6.63
CA GLU A 76 -25.63 7.71 -7.25
C GLU A 76 -25.64 6.30 -6.65
N ARG A 77 -24.46 5.69 -6.46
CA ARG A 77 -24.35 4.38 -5.80
C ARG A 77 -24.91 4.42 -4.38
N GLU A 78 -24.51 5.41 -3.58
CA GLU A 78 -25.04 5.55 -2.21
C GLU A 78 -26.55 5.83 -2.19
N ALA A 79 -27.09 6.59 -3.15
CA ALA A 79 -28.53 6.82 -3.26
C ALA A 79 -29.30 5.54 -3.64
N LYS A 80 -28.75 4.72 -4.54
CA LYS A 80 -29.30 3.41 -4.89
C LYS A 80 -29.26 2.46 -3.70
N ASP A 81 -28.12 2.37 -3.03
CA ASP A 81 -27.89 1.40 -1.93
C ASP A 81 -28.65 1.76 -0.65
N LYS A 82 -28.71 3.04 -0.28
CA LYS A 82 -29.30 3.46 1.01
C LYS A 82 -30.75 3.90 0.91
N LEU A 83 -31.14 4.45 -0.24
CA LEU A 83 -32.46 5.07 -0.41
C LEU A 83 -33.32 4.31 -1.43
N ASN A 84 -32.80 3.22 -2.01
CA ASN A 84 -33.42 2.48 -3.12
C ASN A 84 -33.90 3.40 -4.24
N LEU A 85 -33.21 4.53 -4.44
CA LEU A 85 -33.58 5.53 -5.43
C LEU A 85 -33.15 5.05 -6.81
N GLN A 86 -34.03 5.23 -7.78
CA GLN A 86 -33.78 4.84 -9.17
C GLN A 86 -33.42 6.10 -9.96
N SER A 87 -32.45 5.97 -10.86
CA SER A 87 -32.12 7.06 -11.78
C SER A 87 -33.29 7.26 -12.75
N PRO A 88 -33.61 8.51 -13.14
CA PRO A 88 -34.77 8.80 -13.99
C PRO A 88 -34.72 8.12 -15.37
N ASP A 89 -33.53 7.70 -15.81
CA ASP A 89 -33.30 6.99 -17.08
C ASP A 89 -33.21 5.45 -16.92
N GLU A 90 -33.56 4.89 -15.76
CA GLU A 90 -33.46 3.46 -15.45
C GLU A 90 -34.85 2.77 -15.45
N GLU A 91 -35.03 1.73 -16.28
CA GLU A 91 -36.28 0.96 -16.36
C GLU A 91 -36.23 -0.29 -15.47
N VAL A 92 -37.04 -0.32 -14.40
CA VAL A 92 -37.11 -1.45 -13.48
C VAL A 92 -38.20 -2.44 -13.88
N VAL A 93 -37.79 -3.65 -14.26
CA VAL A 93 -38.70 -4.76 -14.60
C VAL A 93 -39.00 -5.58 -13.35
N ILE A 94 -40.22 -5.49 -12.83
CA ILE A 94 -40.69 -6.32 -11.71
C ILE A 94 -41.20 -7.65 -12.27
N ILE A 95 -40.42 -8.72 -12.12
CA ILE A 95 -40.87 -10.08 -12.46
C ILE A 95 -41.72 -10.60 -11.30
N ARG A 96 -43.05 -10.63 -11.48
CA ARG A 96 -43.95 -11.32 -10.55
C ARG A 96 -43.98 -12.81 -10.91
N PRO A 97 -43.70 -13.73 -9.97
CA PRO A 97 -43.98 -15.14 -10.21
C PRO A 97 -45.50 -15.30 -10.29
N THR A 98 -46.01 -15.53 -11.49
CA THR A 98 -47.39 -15.99 -11.67
C THR A 98 -47.50 -17.33 -10.97
N ILE A 99 -48.09 -17.36 -9.78
CA ILE A 99 -48.64 -18.60 -9.22
C ILE A 99 -49.81 -18.94 -10.15
N VAL A 100 -49.53 -19.74 -11.18
CA VAL A 100 -50.55 -20.35 -12.01
C VAL A 100 -51.27 -21.33 -11.11
N ARG A 101 -52.34 -20.84 -10.47
CA ARG A 101 -53.33 -21.69 -9.82
C ARG A 101 -54.11 -22.33 -10.95
N GLU A 102 -53.73 -23.56 -11.30
CA GLU A 102 -54.50 -24.45 -12.15
C GLU A 102 -55.94 -24.51 -11.62
N ILE A 103 -56.87 -23.97 -12.41
CA ILE A 103 -58.25 -24.41 -12.41
C ILE A 103 -58.33 -25.26 -13.68
N ALA A 104 -58.27 -26.57 -13.48
CA ALA A 104 -58.45 -27.58 -14.51
C ALA A 104 -59.95 -27.77 -14.76
N GLU A 105 -60.35 -27.68 -16.04
CA GLU A 105 -61.53 -28.26 -16.71
C GLU A 105 -61.50 -27.65 -18.14
N GLU A 106 -61.42 -28.35 -19.26
CA GLU A 106 -61.69 -29.74 -19.62
C GLU A 106 -60.78 -30.21 -20.77
N GLU A 107 -60.64 -31.53 -20.80
CA GLU A 107 -60.02 -32.42 -21.78
C GLU A 107 -60.09 -32.02 -23.26
N GLU A 108 -58.98 -32.17 -23.99
CA GLU A 108 -58.98 -32.97 -25.23
C GLU A 108 -57.66 -33.73 -25.40
N ALA A 109 -57.79 -35.01 -25.77
CA ALA A 109 -56.78 -36.05 -25.70
C ALA A 109 -55.79 -36.07 -26.88
N ARG A 110 -54.51 -36.38 -26.57
CA ARG A 110 -53.54 -37.31 -27.25
C ARG A 110 -52.06 -36.85 -27.07
N PRO A 111 -51.08 -37.76 -27.21
CA PRO A 111 -50.77 -38.95 -26.42
C PRO A 111 -49.51 -38.74 -25.54
N ILE A 112 -49.40 -39.55 -24.48
CA ILE A 112 -48.28 -39.59 -23.54
C ILE A 112 -47.01 -40.07 -24.28
N LEU A 113 -46.06 -39.17 -24.54
CA LEU A 113 -44.67 -39.53 -24.83
C LEU A 113 -43.85 -39.43 -23.54
N ALA A 114 -43.51 -40.61 -23.04
CA ALA A 114 -42.44 -40.98 -22.12
C ALA A 114 -41.72 -39.85 -21.37
N ILE A 115 -41.84 -39.94 -20.05
CA ILE A 115 -40.99 -39.37 -19.01
C ILE A 115 -39.51 -39.51 -19.41
N GLY A 116 -38.95 -38.46 -20.03
CA GLY A 116 -37.53 -38.33 -20.27
C GLY A 116 -36.92 -37.67 -19.06
N SER A 117 -36.29 -38.45 -18.19
CA SER A 117 -35.47 -37.95 -17.07
C SER A 117 -34.58 -36.82 -17.55
N GLU A 118 -34.87 -35.59 -17.11
CA GLU A 118 -34.05 -34.43 -17.43
C GLU A 118 -32.62 -34.70 -16.98
N VAL A 119 -31.71 -34.79 -17.95
CA VAL A 119 -30.30 -35.05 -17.68
C VAL A 119 -29.81 -34.05 -16.64
N PRO A 120 -29.23 -34.50 -15.52
CA PRO A 120 -28.75 -33.62 -14.48
C PRO A 120 -27.75 -32.62 -15.06
N ASN A 121 -27.83 -31.37 -14.59
CA ASN A 121 -27.11 -30.27 -15.21
C ASN A 121 -25.59 -30.52 -15.30
N TYR A 122 -24.97 -31.26 -14.37
CA TYR A 122 -23.54 -31.55 -14.41
C TYR A 122 -23.10 -32.32 -15.66
N GLU A 123 -23.94 -33.19 -16.23
CA GLU A 123 -23.61 -33.93 -17.45
C GLU A 123 -23.67 -33.04 -18.69
N LYS A 124 -24.57 -32.04 -18.70
CA LYS A 124 -24.64 -31.05 -19.78
C LYS A 124 -23.35 -30.25 -19.87
N TRP A 125 -22.81 -29.81 -18.73
CA TRP A 125 -21.56 -29.05 -18.66
C TRP A 125 -20.36 -29.90 -19.09
N ARG A 126 -20.27 -31.15 -18.67
CA ARG A 126 -19.17 -32.04 -19.09
C ARG A 126 -19.12 -32.21 -20.60
N ASN A 127 -20.28 -32.42 -21.24
CA ASN A 127 -20.36 -32.58 -22.69
C ASN A 127 -20.06 -31.30 -23.46
N TYR A 128 -20.26 -30.12 -22.88
CA TYR A 128 -19.90 -28.86 -23.52
C TYR A 128 -18.38 -28.61 -23.51
N PHE A 129 -17.69 -28.97 -22.43
CA PHE A 129 -16.28 -28.64 -22.26
C PHE A 129 -15.29 -29.70 -22.77
N PHE A 130 -15.70 -30.96 -22.90
CA PHE A 130 -14.78 -32.07 -23.20
C PHE A 130 -15.19 -32.95 -24.38
N LYS A 131 -15.97 -32.40 -25.32
CA LYS A 131 -16.30 -33.06 -26.58
C LYS A 131 -15.34 -32.63 -27.69
#